data_AF-A0A953X4Q4-F1
#
_entry.id   AF-A0A953X4Q4-F1
#
_cell.length_a   1.000
_cell.length_b   1.000
_cell.length_c   1.000
_cell.angle_alpha   90.00
_cell.angle_beta   90.00
_cell.angle_gamma   90.00
#
_symmetry.space_group_name_H-M   'P 1'
#
loop_
_entity.id
_entity.type
_entity.pdbx_description
1 polymer ?
#
loop_
_entity_poly.entity_id
_entity_poly.type
_entity_poly.pdbx_seq_one_letter_code
_entity_poly.pdbx_strand_id
1 'polypeptide(L)'
;MRSLVLAAAAVAVLAACAPKAAEPPIEAAQAAATPAEIHDRLMVLDSHLDTPANFSRPGFDIMQDNPTILGEVQVDLPKMKRGGLDGGYWVIFTPQGPLTPQAYEAALKAALTRSDEIQAVAAAHPDEFELAYSADDAERIAAEGKRVMLQSIENSYPL
;
A
#
# COMPACT_ATOMS: atom_id res chain seq x y z
N MET A 1 -39.14 -57.58 -8.91
CA MET A 1 -38.46 -56.62 -7.99
C MET A 1 -37.31 -55.85 -8.65
N ARG A 2 -36.45 -56.47 -9.49
CA ARG A 2 -35.38 -55.76 -10.21
C ARG A 2 -35.85 -54.71 -11.24
N SER A 3 -36.96 -54.95 -11.92
CA SER A 3 -37.49 -54.05 -12.97
C SER A 3 -38.12 -52.76 -12.43
N LEU A 4 -38.60 -52.75 -11.18
CA LEU A 4 -39.15 -51.57 -10.51
C LEU A 4 -38.06 -50.63 -9.98
N VAL A 5 -36.89 -51.18 -9.62
CA VAL A 5 -35.73 -50.38 -9.16
C VAL A 5 -35.08 -49.62 -10.32
N LEU A 6 -35.04 -50.20 -11.53
CA LEU A 6 -34.52 -49.48 -12.71
C LEU A 6 -35.44 -48.35 -13.19
N ALA A 7 -36.76 -48.49 -13.07
CA ALA A 7 -37.70 -47.44 -13.47
C ALA A 7 -37.64 -46.22 -12.51
N ALA A 8 -37.44 -46.45 -11.21
CA ALA A 8 -37.27 -45.38 -10.23
C ALA A 8 -35.94 -44.60 -10.42
N ALA A 9 -34.87 -45.29 -10.82
CA ALA A 9 -33.59 -44.64 -11.11
C ALA A 9 -33.64 -43.76 -12.38
N ALA A 10 -34.40 -44.14 -13.40
CA ALA A 10 -34.53 -43.36 -14.63
C ALA A 10 -35.32 -42.04 -14.44
N VAL A 11 -36.31 -42.03 -13.55
CA VAL A 11 -37.09 -40.81 -13.21
C VAL A 11 -36.26 -39.83 -12.36
N ALA A 12 -35.39 -40.33 -11.48
CA ALA A 12 -34.50 -39.49 -10.68
C ALA A 12 -33.41 -38.78 -11.51
N VAL A 13 -32.94 -39.40 -12.60
CA VAL A 13 -31.93 -38.79 -13.50
C VAL A 13 -32.52 -37.68 -14.39
N LEU A 14 -33.81 -37.76 -14.74
CA LEU A 14 -34.48 -36.73 -15.55
C LEU A 14 -34.82 -35.44 -14.76
N ALA A 15 -34.96 -35.52 -13.44
CA ALA A 15 -35.21 -34.35 -12.59
C ALA A 15 -33.94 -33.52 -12.30
N ALA A 16 -32.75 -34.10 -12.48
CA ALA A 16 -31.47 -33.42 -12.27
C ALA A 16 -31.05 -32.50 -13.43
N CYS A 17 -31.72 -32.61 -14.59
CA CYS A 17 -31.49 -31.75 -15.76
C CYS A 17 -32.55 -30.66 -15.92
N ALA A 18 -33.42 -30.45 -14.92
CA ALA A 18 -34.33 -29.31 -14.95
C ALA A 18 -33.50 -28.02 -14.96
N PRO A 19 -33.71 -27.11 -15.92
CA PRO A 19 -33.03 -25.82 -15.90
C PRO A 19 -33.38 -25.16 -14.56
N LYS A 20 -32.34 -24.78 -13.81
CA LYS A 20 -32.49 -23.95 -12.62
C LYS A 20 -33.39 -22.79 -13.01
N ALA A 21 -34.51 -22.60 -12.31
CA ALA A 21 -35.37 -21.45 -12.51
C ALA A 21 -34.47 -20.21 -12.54
N ALA A 22 -34.62 -19.38 -13.58
CA ALA A 22 -33.84 -18.15 -13.68
C ALA A 22 -34.02 -17.41 -12.35
N GLU A 23 -32.91 -17.17 -11.65
CA GLU A 23 -32.93 -16.27 -10.51
C GLU A 23 -33.58 -14.97 -11.02
N PRO A 24 -34.50 -14.36 -10.25
CA PRO A 24 -35.05 -13.08 -10.64
C PRO A 24 -33.87 -12.19 -11.02
N PRO A 25 -33.92 -11.46 -12.15
CA PRO A 25 -32.84 -10.56 -12.49
C PRO A 25 -32.60 -9.73 -11.24
N ILE A 26 -31.36 -9.75 -10.74
CA ILE A 26 -30.96 -8.82 -9.69
C ILE A 26 -31.43 -7.47 -10.22
N GLU A 27 -32.47 -6.90 -9.61
CA GLU A 27 -32.94 -5.55 -9.90
C GLU A 27 -31.66 -4.75 -10.08
N ALA A 28 -31.43 -4.21 -11.28
CA ALA A 28 -30.15 -3.66 -11.67
C ALA A 28 -29.68 -2.77 -10.52
N ALA A 29 -28.78 -3.32 -9.68
CA ALA A 29 -28.31 -2.63 -8.52
C ALA A 29 -27.77 -1.34 -9.09
N GLN A 30 -28.21 -0.18 -8.57
CA GLN A 30 -27.62 1.11 -8.92
C GLN A 30 -26.14 0.89 -9.20
N ALA A 31 -25.73 1.07 -10.46
CA ALA A 31 -24.53 0.45 -11.01
C ALA A 31 -23.41 0.52 -9.96
N ALA A 32 -23.03 -0.63 -9.41
CA ALA A 32 -22.09 -0.67 -8.29
C ALA A 32 -20.82 0.07 -8.72
N ALA A 33 -20.30 0.94 -7.83
CA ALA A 33 -19.10 1.71 -8.12
C ALA A 33 -17.97 0.79 -8.57
N THR A 34 -17.26 1.19 -9.62
CA THR A 34 -16.07 0.49 -10.10
C THR A 34 -14.97 0.50 -9.03
N PRO A 35 -14.02 -0.45 -9.05
CA PRO A 35 -12.90 -0.44 -8.12
C PRO A 35 -12.11 0.88 -8.12
N ALA A 36 -11.97 1.54 -9.28
CA ALA A 36 -11.32 2.84 -9.37
C ALA A 36 -12.13 3.93 -8.66
N GLU A 37 -13.45 3.97 -8.86
CA GLU A 37 -14.33 4.92 -8.15
C GLU A 37 -14.36 4.66 -6.63
N ILE A 38 -14.15 3.42 -6.19
CA ILE A 38 -13.99 3.12 -4.76
C ILE A 38 -12.63 3.61 -4.26
N HIS A 39 -11.55 3.32 -5.00
CA HIS A 39 -10.18 3.72 -4.66
C HIS A 39 -10.06 5.24 -4.50
N ASP A 40 -10.61 6.01 -5.45
CA ASP A 40 -10.56 7.48 -5.45
C ASP A 40 -11.35 8.12 -4.28
N ARG A 41 -12.15 7.34 -3.55
CA ARG A 41 -12.93 7.79 -2.38
C ARG A 41 -12.26 7.47 -1.05
N LEU A 42 -11.20 6.66 -1.05
CA LEU A 42 -10.50 6.21 0.15
C LEU A 42 -9.21 7.01 0.33
N MET A 43 -8.83 7.23 1.59
CA MET A 43 -7.45 7.57 1.91
C MET A 43 -6.62 6.29 1.85
N VAL A 44 -5.62 6.26 0.98
CA VAL A 44 -4.77 5.08 0.76
C VAL A 44 -3.40 5.31 1.37
N LEU A 45 -3.07 4.50 2.38
CA LEU A 45 -1.78 4.53 3.06
C LEU A 45 -1.08 3.18 2.94
N ASP A 46 0.22 3.22 2.68
CA ASP A 46 1.08 2.04 2.76
C ASP A 46 1.79 2.00 4.13
N SER A 47 1.81 0.82 4.76
CA SER A 47 2.42 0.63 6.07
C SER A 47 3.95 0.53 6.05
N HIS A 48 4.58 0.43 4.87
CA HIS A 48 6.01 0.18 4.75
C HIS A 48 6.61 0.68 3.43
N LEU A 49 7.03 1.94 3.42
CA LEU A 49 7.69 2.57 2.27
C LEU A 49 9.20 2.69 2.50
N ASP A 50 9.98 1.79 1.90
CA ASP A 50 11.45 1.81 1.92
C ASP A 50 12.09 2.87 1.01
N THR A 51 11.28 3.68 0.31
CA THR A 51 11.69 4.79 -0.56
C THR A 51 12.78 5.70 0.03
N PRO A 52 12.80 6.01 1.35
CA PRO A 52 13.87 6.79 1.95
C PRO A 52 15.28 6.23 1.71
N ALA A 53 15.44 4.93 1.44
CA ALA A 53 16.72 4.34 1.03
C ALA A 53 17.30 4.91 -0.27
N ASN A 54 16.48 5.63 -1.05
CA ASN A 54 16.87 6.25 -2.31
C ASN A 54 17.18 7.75 -2.20
N PHE A 55 16.85 8.43 -1.10
CA PHE A 55 16.89 9.91 -1.03
C PHE A 55 18.28 10.52 -1.24
N SER A 56 19.34 9.83 -0.81
CA SER A 56 20.73 10.25 -1.06
C SER A 56 21.38 9.59 -2.27
N ARG A 57 20.65 8.77 -3.04
CA ARG A 57 21.21 8.11 -4.23
C ARG A 57 21.34 9.12 -5.38
N PRO A 58 22.51 9.21 -6.03
CA PRO A 58 22.68 10.05 -7.21
C PRO A 58 21.68 9.68 -8.31
N GLY A 59 20.97 10.69 -8.82
CA GLY A 59 20.02 10.52 -9.93
C GLY A 59 18.61 10.10 -9.51
N PHE A 60 18.34 9.91 -8.21
CA PHE A 60 16.98 9.80 -7.70
C PHE A 60 16.44 11.18 -7.31
N ASP A 61 15.20 11.47 -7.71
CA ASP A 61 14.46 12.66 -7.27
C ASP A 61 13.01 12.24 -7.01
N ILE A 62 12.56 12.42 -5.76
CA ILE A 62 11.20 12.04 -5.33
C ILE A 62 10.10 12.78 -6.12
N MET A 63 10.44 13.93 -6.71
CA MET A 63 9.51 14.75 -7.49
C MET A 63 9.41 14.31 -8.96
N GLN A 64 10.29 13.43 -9.44
CA GLN A 64 10.36 12.98 -10.83
C GLN A 64 9.74 11.59 -11.03
N ASP A 65 9.32 11.27 -12.25
CA ASP A 65 8.85 9.93 -12.61
C ASP A 65 10.08 9.05 -12.91
N ASN A 66 10.71 8.54 -11.84
CA ASN A 66 11.94 7.76 -11.93
C ASN A 66 11.68 6.44 -12.68
N PRO A 67 12.65 5.85 -13.40
CA PRO A 67 12.49 4.50 -13.93
C PRO A 67 12.15 3.50 -12.82
N THR A 68 11.08 2.72 -13.01
CA THR A 68 10.75 1.67 -12.05
C THR A 68 11.82 0.57 -12.09
N ILE A 69 12.41 0.28 -10.93
CA ILE A 69 13.35 -0.81 -10.73
C ILE A 69 12.78 -1.67 -9.60
N LEU A 70 12.32 -2.88 -9.93
CA LEU A 70 11.72 -3.78 -8.94
C LEU A 70 12.73 -4.11 -7.83
N GLY A 71 12.29 -3.93 -6.58
CA GLY A 71 13.15 -4.11 -5.40
C GLY A 71 14.03 -2.90 -5.07
N GLU A 72 13.94 -1.79 -5.81
CA GLU A 72 14.71 -0.58 -5.51
C GLU A 72 13.87 0.71 -5.61
N VAL A 73 13.32 1.02 -6.79
CA VAL A 73 12.61 2.28 -7.07
C VAL A 73 11.21 1.96 -7.58
N GLN A 74 10.23 2.12 -6.69
CA GLN A 74 8.82 1.81 -6.99
C GLN A 74 7.86 2.96 -6.63
N VAL A 75 8.34 3.95 -5.88
CA VAL A 75 7.53 5.04 -5.32
C VAL A 75 8.25 6.37 -5.57
N ASP A 76 7.52 7.28 -6.19
CA ASP A 76 7.81 8.70 -6.32
C ASP A 76 6.50 9.47 -6.47
N LEU A 77 6.55 10.79 -6.33
CA LEU A 77 5.36 11.62 -6.33
C LEU A 77 4.49 11.42 -7.59
N PRO A 78 5.03 11.36 -8.82
CA PRO A 78 4.23 11.05 -10.00
C PRO A 78 3.54 9.68 -9.95
N LYS A 79 4.23 8.63 -9.48
CA LYS A 79 3.62 7.31 -9.27
C LYS A 79 2.54 7.34 -8.19
N MET A 80 2.78 8.04 -7.08
CA MET A 80 1.80 8.20 -6.00
C MET A 80 0.52 8.89 -6.50
N LYS A 81 0.66 9.99 -7.25
CA LYS A 81 -0.47 10.70 -7.87
C LYS A 81 -1.23 9.82 -8.86
N ARG A 82 -0.52 9.09 -9.71
CA ARG A 82 -1.14 8.20 -10.72
C ARG A 82 -1.82 6.96 -10.10
N GLY A 83 -1.25 6.42 -9.03
CA GLY A 83 -1.75 5.25 -8.33
C GLY A 83 -2.74 5.55 -7.20
N GLY A 84 -3.00 6.83 -6.90
CA GLY A 84 -3.84 7.24 -5.78
C GLY A 84 -3.29 6.76 -4.43
N LEU A 85 -1.98 6.90 -4.20
CA LEU A 85 -1.36 6.67 -2.89
C LEU A 85 -1.23 8.00 -2.16
N ASP A 86 -1.93 8.14 -1.04
CA ASP A 86 -1.97 9.40 -0.28
C ASP A 86 -0.81 9.53 0.71
N GLY A 87 -0.05 8.46 0.94
CA GLY A 87 1.12 8.50 1.80
C GLY A 87 1.38 7.17 2.47
N GLY A 88 2.01 7.21 3.63
CA GLY A 88 2.30 6.01 4.39
C GLY A 88 3.38 6.19 5.44
N TYR A 89 3.94 5.06 5.85
CA TYR A 89 5.04 4.99 6.80
C TYR A 89 6.37 4.89 6.05
N TRP A 90 7.16 5.96 6.11
CA TRP A 90 8.45 6.12 5.47
C TRP A 90 9.54 5.60 6.41
N VAL A 91 10.23 4.57 5.94
CA VAL A 91 10.96 3.65 6.83
C VAL A 91 12.38 4.15 7.12
N ILE A 92 12.70 4.22 8.41
CA ILE A 92 14.06 4.32 8.93
C ILE A 92 14.59 2.90 9.10
N PHE A 93 15.04 2.31 7.99
CA PHE A 93 15.59 0.96 7.97
C PHE A 93 17.05 0.94 8.39
N THR A 94 17.43 -0.02 9.23
CA THR A 94 18.82 -0.33 9.57
C THR A 94 19.12 -1.83 9.36
N PRO A 95 20.14 -2.20 8.57
CA PRO A 95 20.55 -3.60 8.46
C PRO A 95 21.14 -4.11 9.78
N GLN A 96 20.95 -5.40 10.08
CA GLN A 96 21.54 -6.02 11.26
C GLN A 96 23.08 -6.05 11.16
N GLY A 97 23.76 -5.67 12.25
CA GLY A 97 25.22 -5.72 12.38
C GLY A 97 25.72 -6.51 13.61
N PRO A 98 27.04 -6.51 13.86
CA PRO A 98 27.66 -7.13 15.04
C PRO A 98 27.19 -6.51 16.37
N LEU A 99 27.09 -7.29 17.44
CA LEU A 99 26.64 -6.78 18.74
C LEU A 99 27.79 -6.09 19.52
N THR A 100 28.31 -4.97 18.99
CA THR A 100 29.41 -4.21 19.58
C THR A 100 29.08 -2.72 19.71
N PRO A 101 29.66 -2.01 20.70
CA PRO A 101 29.42 -0.57 20.89
C PRO A 101 29.64 0.26 19.62
N GLN A 102 30.71 -0.03 18.86
CA GLN A 102 31.05 0.70 17.64
C GLN A 102 30.01 0.48 16.53
N ALA A 103 29.48 -0.75 16.42
CA ALA A 103 28.49 -1.06 15.43
C ALA A 103 27.12 -0.43 15.76
N TYR A 104 26.75 -0.38 17.04
CA TYR A 104 25.55 0.37 17.49
C TYR A 104 25.68 1.87 17.23
N GLU A 105 26.83 2.49 17.50
CA GLU A 105 27.05 3.91 17.24
C GLU A 105 26.93 4.25 15.73
N ALA A 106 27.50 3.40 14.87
CA ALA A 106 27.37 3.54 13.43
C ALA A 106 25.90 3.36 12.96
N ALA A 107 25.18 2.39 13.53
CA ALA A 107 23.77 2.15 13.25
C ALA A 107 22.88 3.33 13.66
N LEU A 108 23.10 3.89 14.85
CA LEU A 108 22.40 5.08 15.33
C LEU A 108 22.62 6.27 14.42
N LYS A 109 23.87 6.53 14.01
CA LYS A 109 24.18 7.61 13.08
C LYS A 109 23.45 7.44 11.74
N ALA A 110 23.41 6.22 11.20
CA ALA A 110 22.71 5.93 9.94
C ALA A 110 21.19 6.13 10.08
N ALA A 111 20.59 5.65 11.18
CA ALA A 111 19.16 5.80 11.45
C ALA A 111 18.75 7.28 11.61
N LEU A 112 19.54 8.07 12.34
CA LEU A 112 19.31 9.52 12.47
C LEU A 112 19.46 10.24 11.12
N THR A 113 20.49 9.90 10.34
CA THR A 113 20.67 10.46 8.99
C THR A 113 19.44 10.20 8.12
N ARG A 114 18.91 8.97 8.16
CA ARG A 114 17.71 8.60 7.42
C ARG A 114 16.46 9.33 7.91
N SER A 115 16.31 9.53 9.21
CA SER A 115 15.25 10.35 9.78
C SER A 115 15.32 11.79 9.26
N ASP A 116 16.52 12.37 9.24
CA ASP A 116 16.75 13.73 8.76
C ASP A 116 16.47 13.85 7.25
N GLU A 117 16.82 12.84 6.44
CA GLU A 117 16.48 12.80 5.02
C GLU A 117 14.96 12.84 4.78
N ILE A 118 14.17 12.09 5.57
CA ILE A 118 12.71 12.12 5.50
C ILE A 118 12.15 13.51 5.84
N GLN A 119 12.64 14.11 6.93
CA GLN A 119 12.22 15.45 7.35
C GLN A 119 12.61 16.51 6.31
N ALA A 120 13.80 16.37 5.69
CA ALA A 120 14.28 17.28 4.66
C ALA A 120 13.41 17.23 3.39
N VAL A 121 12.92 16.06 2.97
CA VAL A 121 11.98 15.93 1.85
C VAL A 121 10.69 16.70 2.13
N ALA A 122 10.07 16.50 3.29
CA ALA A 122 8.86 17.23 3.67
C ALA A 122 9.10 18.75 3.73
N ALA A 123 10.23 19.18 4.31
CA ALA A 123 10.59 20.59 4.41
C ALA A 123 10.90 21.24 3.05
N ALA A 124 11.48 20.50 2.10
CA ALA A 124 11.81 20.99 0.77
C ALA A 124 10.59 21.07 -0.16
N HIS A 125 9.55 20.28 0.11
CA HIS A 125 8.36 20.16 -0.73
C HIS A 125 7.05 20.28 0.08
N PRO A 126 6.84 21.38 0.83
CA PRO A 126 5.71 21.50 1.76
C PRO A 126 4.33 21.56 1.08
N ASP A 127 4.29 21.89 -0.21
CA ASP A 127 3.06 21.87 -1.02
C ASP A 127 2.66 20.45 -1.45
N GLU A 128 3.56 19.47 -1.32
CA GLU A 128 3.38 18.10 -1.83
C GLU A 128 3.50 17.04 -0.73
N PHE A 129 4.29 17.28 0.31
CA PHE A 129 4.56 16.34 1.39
C PHE A 129 4.45 17.02 2.75
N GLU A 130 3.95 16.30 3.76
CA GLU A 130 3.89 16.79 5.13
C GLU A 130 4.04 15.65 6.14
N LEU A 131 4.79 15.90 7.22
CA LEU A 131 4.94 14.94 8.32
C LEU A 131 3.65 14.82 9.12
N ALA A 132 3.25 13.59 9.44
CA ALA A 132 2.13 13.30 10.32
C ALA A 132 2.61 12.60 11.60
N TYR A 133 2.07 13.03 12.74
CA TYR A 133 2.38 12.46 14.05
C TYR A 133 1.15 11.81 14.71
N SER A 134 0.00 11.88 14.05
CA SER A 134 -1.27 11.34 14.50
C SER A 134 -2.14 10.93 13.32
N ALA A 135 -3.24 10.21 13.59
CA ALA A 135 -4.25 9.91 12.58
C ALA A 135 -4.93 11.19 12.07
N ASP A 136 -5.22 12.13 12.97
CA ASP A 136 -5.83 13.42 12.64
C ASP A 136 -4.94 14.23 11.68
N ASP A 137 -3.61 14.20 11.87
CA ASP A 137 -2.67 14.81 10.92
C ASP A 137 -2.77 14.14 9.55
N ALA A 138 -2.78 12.81 9.49
CA ALA A 138 -2.86 12.06 8.24
C ALA A 138 -4.14 12.40 7.47
N GLU A 139 -5.30 12.42 8.14
CA GLU A 139 -6.58 12.78 7.54
C GLU A 139 -6.57 14.22 7.00
N ARG A 140 -6.07 15.18 7.79
CA ARG A 140 -5.96 16.58 7.37
C ARG A 140 -5.04 16.74 6.15
N ILE A 141 -3.85 16.15 6.20
CA ILE A 141 -2.83 16.26 5.13
C ILE A 141 -3.36 15.66 3.82
N ALA A 142 -4.00 14.49 3.88
CA ALA A 142 -4.61 13.87 2.71
C ALA A 142 -5.75 14.74 2.14
N ALA A 143 -6.59 15.33 3.01
CA ALA A 143 -7.66 16.25 2.58
C ALA A 143 -7.13 17.54 1.93
N GLU A 144 -5.92 17.98 2.28
CA GLU A 144 -5.20 19.09 1.63
C GLU A 144 -4.58 18.70 0.27
N GLY A 145 -4.65 17.41 -0.11
CA GLY A 145 -4.10 16.89 -1.36
C GLY A 145 -2.58 16.61 -1.32
N LYS A 146 -1.98 16.68 -0.13
CA LYS A 146 -0.55 16.39 0.11
C LYS A 146 -0.32 14.91 0.41
N ARG A 147 0.93 14.50 0.43
CA ARG A 147 1.36 13.15 0.77
C ARG A 147 1.74 13.04 2.24
N VAL A 148 1.06 12.14 2.93
CA VAL A 148 1.24 11.84 4.35
C VAL A 148 2.58 11.15 4.55
N MET A 149 3.42 11.72 5.41
CA MET A 149 4.69 11.13 5.82
C MET A 149 4.69 10.79 7.31
N LEU A 150 4.29 9.56 7.65
CA LEU A 150 4.54 9.00 8.98
C LEU A 150 5.95 8.40 9.00
N GLN A 151 6.70 8.55 10.08
CA GLN A 151 8.00 7.89 10.22
C GLN A 151 7.83 6.55 10.94
N SER A 152 8.48 5.49 10.43
CA SER A 152 8.57 4.19 11.09
C SER A 152 10.03 3.77 11.25
N ILE A 153 10.29 2.82 12.15
CA ILE A 153 11.61 2.19 12.32
C ILE A 153 11.48 0.72 11.92
N GLU A 154 12.32 0.28 10.98
CA GLU A 154 12.52 -1.14 10.70
C GLU A 154 13.89 -1.56 11.22
N ASN A 155 13.86 -2.55 12.12
CA ASN A 155 14.99 -3.00 12.93
C ASN A 155 15.49 -1.95 13.95
N SER A 156 15.16 -2.17 15.22
CA SER A 156 15.56 -1.33 16.35
C SER A 156 17.01 -1.56 16.83
N TYR A 157 17.85 -2.22 16.05
CA TYR A 157 19.29 -2.37 16.31
C TYR A 157 20.05 -1.07 16.65
N PRO A 158 19.65 0.12 16.16
CA PRO A 158 20.22 1.40 16.59
C PRO A 158 19.94 1.85 18.04
N LEU A 159 19.03 1.18 18.76
CA LEU A 159 18.57 1.58 20.10
C LEU A 159 19.33 0.90 21.25
#